data_AF-A0A3P6PAN2-F1
#
_entry.id   AF-A0A3P6PAN2-F1
#
_cell.length_a   1.000
_cell.length_b   1.000
_cell.length_c   1.000
_cell.angle_alpha   90.00
_cell.angle_beta   90.00
_cell.angle_gamma   90.00
#
_symmetry.space_group_name_H-M   'P 1'
#
loop_
_entity.id
_entity.type
_entity.pdbx_description
1 polymer ?
#
loop_
_entity_poly.entity_id
_entity_poly.type
_entity_poly.pdbx_seq_one_letter_code
_entity_poly.pdbx_strand_id
1 'polypeptide(L)'
;MKISVEPASKRKTSDYVFQSADRMLFARPFVYIPFIMELKRVPPADAVLQIMACYSRHEHSMVAVKRCAHHLSTDDTMIREHFIQCEHQSAVYVNCATPNDPSFIMLPLNELFSSLSPLFIPLKFTCFSSCTGGINRRAVHISFVLKSKLVYD
;
A
#
# COMPACT_ATOMS: atom_id res chain seq x y z
N MET A 1 -14.96 1.76 6.85
CA MET A 1 -14.14 2.01 5.65
C MET A 1 -14.31 0.83 4.71
N LYS A 2 -14.44 1.07 3.42
CA LYS A 2 -14.41 0.05 2.36
C LYS A 2 -13.29 0.41 1.40
N ILE A 3 -12.49 -0.57 1.01
CA ILE A 3 -11.44 -0.44 0.00
C ILE A 3 -11.84 -1.29 -1.19
N SER A 4 -11.75 -0.73 -2.39
CA SER A 4 -11.91 -1.41 -3.67
C SER A 4 -10.80 -0.97 -4.63
N VAL A 5 -10.69 -1.67 -5.76
CA VAL A 5 -9.82 -1.27 -6.86
C VAL A 5 -10.73 -0.92 -8.04
N GLU A 6 -10.44 0.17 -8.74
CA GLU A 6 -11.20 0.50 -9.95
C GLU A 6 -11.14 -0.67 -10.95
N PRO A 7 -12.24 -1.04 -11.62
CA PRO A 7 -12.17 -2.08 -12.64
C PRO A 7 -11.25 -1.64 -13.76
N ALA A 8 -10.23 -2.44 -14.06
CA ALA A 8 -9.39 -2.15 -15.19
C ALA A 8 -10.19 -2.22 -16.51
N SER A 9 -9.85 -1.36 -17.47
CA SER A 9 -10.44 -1.40 -18.80
C SER A 9 -10.29 -2.79 -19.44
N LYS A 10 -11.33 -3.32 -20.08
CA LYS A 10 -11.37 -4.65 -20.74
C LYS A 10 -10.43 -4.78 -21.96
N ARG A 11 -9.35 -4.01 -22.04
CA ARG A 11 -8.33 -4.14 -23.10
C ARG A 11 -7.45 -5.37 -22.81
N LYS A 12 -6.98 -6.04 -23.87
CA LYS A 12 -6.18 -7.28 -23.81
C LYS A 12 -4.89 -7.20 -22.96
N THR A 13 -4.43 -6.02 -22.59
CA THR A 13 -3.16 -5.79 -21.87
C THR A 13 -3.35 -4.84 -20.69
N SER A 14 -4.21 -5.18 -19.74
CA SER A 14 -4.32 -4.40 -18.51
C SER A 14 -3.07 -4.54 -17.64
N ASP A 15 -2.67 -3.45 -16.98
CA ASP A 15 -1.58 -3.44 -16.00
C ASP A 15 -1.95 -4.15 -14.69
N TYR A 16 -3.24 -4.30 -14.43
CA TYR A 16 -3.76 -5.01 -13.27
C TYR A 16 -5.13 -5.63 -13.51
N VAL A 17 -5.47 -6.64 -12.72
CA VAL A 17 -6.78 -7.30 -12.69
C VAL A 17 -7.12 -7.53 -11.22
N PHE A 18 -8.28 -7.02 -10.80
CA PHE A 18 -8.82 -7.29 -9.47
C PHE A 18 -9.99 -8.27 -9.55
N GLN A 19 -9.84 -9.42 -8.90
CA GLN A 19 -10.88 -10.43 -8.75
C GLN A 19 -11.62 -10.18 -7.44
N SER A 20 -12.83 -9.63 -7.53
CA SER A 20 -13.62 -9.23 -6.36
C SER A 20 -14.07 -10.41 -5.49
N ALA A 21 -14.32 -11.59 -6.10
CA ALA A 21 -14.74 -12.79 -5.39
C ALA A 21 -13.70 -13.25 -4.36
N ASP A 22 -12.43 -13.31 -4.77
CA ASP A 22 -11.32 -13.76 -3.93
C ASP A 22 -10.54 -12.60 -3.29
N ARG A 23 -10.96 -11.36 -3.56
CA ARG A 23 -10.25 -10.11 -3.18
C ARG A 23 -8.77 -10.15 -3.58
N MET A 24 -8.51 -10.66 -4.79
CA MET A 24 -7.16 -10.92 -5.26
C MET A 24 -6.77 -9.92 -6.35
N LEU A 25 -5.62 -9.28 -6.18
CA LEU A 25 -5.06 -8.34 -7.13
C LEU A 25 -3.86 -8.96 -7.84
N PHE A 26 -3.97 -9.06 -9.16
CA PHE A 26 -2.84 -9.37 -10.04
C PHE A 26 -2.41 -8.07 -10.68
N ALA A 27 -1.17 -7.66 -10.49
CA ALA A 27 -0.68 -6.40 -11.05
C ALA A 27 0.76 -6.52 -11.50
N ARG A 28 1.10 -5.78 -12.56
CA ARG A 28 2.49 -5.52 -12.92
C ARG A 28 3.11 -4.67 -11.81
N PRO A 29 4.38 -4.89 -11.44
CA PRO A 29 5.06 -3.95 -10.56
C PRO A 29 5.31 -2.63 -11.29
N PHE A 30 5.61 -1.58 -10.53
CA PHE A 30 6.00 -0.26 -11.02
C PHE A 30 4.92 0.54 -11.77
N VAL A 31 3.68 0.05 -11.79
CA VAL A 31 2.51 0.77 -12.30
C VAL A 31 1.62 1.23 -11.14
N TYR A 32 0.96 2.38 -11.29
CA TYR A 32 -0.03 2.84 -10.33
C TYR A 32 -1.37 2.15 -10.56
N ILE A 33 -1.96 1.69 -9.47
CA ILE A 33 -3.21 0.97 -9.42
C ILE A 33 -4.19 1.84 -8.62
N PRO A 34 -5.34 2.21 -9.18
CA PRO A 34 -6.31 3.09 -8.53
C PRO A 34 -7.09 2.34 -7.45
N PHE A 35 -6.63 2.41 -6.20
CA PHE A 35 -7.46 2.01 -5.06
C PHE A 35 -8.48 3.10 -4.78
N ILE A 36 -9.67 2.70 -4.35
CA ILE A 36 -10.77 3.58 -4.00
C ILE A 36 -11.14 3.28 -2.55
N MET A 37 -11.14 4.32 -1.73
CA MET A 37 -11.57 4.26 -0.34
C MET A 37 -12.89 4.99 -0.16
N GLU A 38 -13.86 4.29 0.44
CA GLU A 38 -15.15 4.84 0.80
C GLU A 38 -15.32 4.83 2.33
N LEU A 39 -15.73 5.97 2.88
CA LEU A 39 -16.03 6.12 4.30
C LEU A 39 -17.53 6.30 4.49
N LYS A 40 -18.08 5.63 5.51
CA LYS A 40 -19.51 5.76 5.87
C LYS A 40 -19.81 7.01 6.70
N ARG A 41 -18.78 7.62 7.27
CA ARG A 41 -18.83 8.78 8.17
C ARG A 41 -17.58 9.61 7.95
N VAL A 42 -17.69 10.92 8.13
CA VAL A 42 -16.54 11.82 8.07
C VAL A 42 -15.56 11.39 9.17
N PRO A 43 -14.29 11.12 8.84
CA PRO A 43 -13.33 10.72 9.84
C PRO A 43 -12.97 11.93 10.74
N PRO A 44 -12.47 11.70 11.96
CA PRO A 44 -11.92 12.77 12.79
C PRO A 44 -10.88 13.62 12.05
N ALA A 45 -10.72 14.88 12.45
CA ALA A 45 -9.79 15.83 11.81
C ALA A 45 -8.32 15.41 11.91
N ASP A 46 -8.00 14.48 12.80
CA ASP A 46 -6.67 13.91 13.00
C ASP A 46 -6.54 12.51 12.39
N ALA A 47 -7.53 12.04 11.62
CA ALA A 47 -7.50 10.69 11.08
C ALA A 47 -6.42 10.51 10.01
N VAL A 48 -5.72 9.39 10.10
CA VAL A 48 -4.68 8.98 9.16
C VAL A 48 -4.95 7.56 8.69
N LEU A 49 -4.82 7.33 7.39
CA LEU A 49 -4.81 6.00 6.81
C LEU A 49 -3.37 5.47 6.78
N GLN A 50 -3.09 4.43 7.56
CA GLN A 50 -1.86 3.67 7.46
C GLN A 50 -2.00 2.58 6.38
N ILE A 51 -1.03 2.52 5.46
CA ILE A 51 -0.98 1.54 4.36
C ILE A 51 0.34 0.77 4.44
N MET A 52 0.27 -0.56 4.49
CA MET A 52 1.45 -1.44 4.54
C MET A 52 1.18 -2.80 3.91
N ALA A 53 2.23 -3.51 3.51
CA ALA A 53 2.12 -4.90 3.08
C ALA A 53 2.50 -5.84 4.22
N CYS A 54 1.76 -6.94 4.34
CA CYS A 54 1.99 -8.00 5.32
C CYS A 54 1.99 -9.34 4.59
N TYR A 55 2.79 -10.30 5.04
CA TYR A 55 2.66 -11.67 4.54
C TYR A 55 1.35 -12.29 5.03
N SER A 56 0.66 -13.02 4.15
CA SER A 56 -0.63 -13.63 4.45
C SER A 56 -0.53 -14.86 5.34
N ARG A 57 0.63 -15.54 5.36
CA ARG A 57 0.85 -16.73 6.17
C ARG A 57 1.41 -16.37 7.55
N HIS A 58 0.87 -16.99 8.59
CA HIS A 58 1.25 -16.72 9.98
C HIS A 58 2.74 -16.98 10.26
N GLU A 59 3.34 -18.00 9.64
CA GLU A 59 4.78 -18.32 9.69
C GLU A 59 5.69 -17.15 9.25
N HIS A 60 5.14 -16.14 8.58
CA HIS A 60 5.86 -14.95 8.15
C HIS A 60 5.28 -13.65 8.74
N SER A 61 4.38 -13.74 9.71
CA SER A 61 3.67 -12.57 10.27
C SER A 61 4.61 -11.58 10.97
N MET A 62 5.72 -12.05 11.53
CA MET A 62 6.74 -11.20 12.17
C MET A 62 7.82 -10.69 11.19
N VAL A 63 7.72 -11.03 9.90
CA VAL A 63 8.71 -10.62 8.89
C VAL A 63 8.14 -9.49 8.06
N ALA A 64 8.84 -8.36 8.02
CA ALA A 64 8.48 -7.25 7.15
C ALA A 64 8.53 -7.64 5.67
N VAL A 65 7.55 -7.15 4.89
CA VAL A 65 7.59 -7.21 3.43
C VAL A 65 8.57 -6.15 2.94
N LYS A 66 9.62 -6.60 2.24
CA LYS A 66 10.69 -5.73 1.73
C LYS A 66 10.93 -5.94 0.25
N ARG A 67 11.51 -4.92 -0.39
CA ARG A 67 12.06 -5.04 -1.74
C ARG A 67 13.32 -5.91 -1.73
N CYS A 68 13.64 -6.53 -2.86
CA CYS A 68 14.89 -7.27 -2.99
C CYS A 68 16.09 -6.32 -3.15
N ALA A 69 17.29 -6.84 -2.85
CA ALA A 69 18.54 -6.08 -2.94
C ALA A 69 18.76 -5.44 -4.32
N HIS A 70 18.39 -6.13 -5.41
CA HIS A 70 18.52 -5.58 -6.76
C HIS A 70 17.69 -4.30 -6.95
N HIS A 71 16.40 -4.32 -6.63
CA HIS A 71 15.55 -3.13 -6.77
C HIS A 71 15.91 -2.01 -5.79
N LEU A 72 16.47 -2.35 -4.62
CA LEU A 72 17.01 -1.35 -3.69
C LEU A 72 18.26 -0.67 -4.26
N SER A 73 19.16 -1.43 -4.90
CA SER A 73 20.41 -0.91 -5.46
C SER A 73 20.24 0.03 -6.66
N THR A 74 19.09 0.00 -7.32
CA THR A 74 18.78 0.82 -8.50
C THR A 74 17.87 2.02 -8.17
N ASP A 75 17.56 2.25 -6.90
CA ASP A 75 16.64 3.29 -6.46
C ASP A 75 17.33 4.20 -5.44
N ASP A 76 17.66 5.41 -5.90
CA ASP A 76 18.37 6.42 -5.10
C ASP A 76 17.41 7.35 -4.34
N THR A 77 16.11 7.04 -4.30
CA THR A 77 15.12 7.86 -3.61
C THR A 77 15.13 7.63 -2.09
N MET A 78 14.70 8.63 -1.33
CA MET A 78 14.56 8.53 0.13
C MET A 78 13.48 7.52 0.57
N ILE A 79 12.63 7.08 -0.37
CA ILE A 79 11.54 6.12 -0.14
C ILE A 79 11.86 4.74 -0.70
N ARG A 80 13.12 4.47 -1.07
CA ARG A 80 13.52 3.22 -1.73
C ARG A 80 13.20 1.98 -0.91
N GLU A 81 13.17 2.06 0.43
CA GLU A 81 12.88 0.90 1.28
C GLU A 81 11.40 0.47 1.21
N HIS A 82 10.52 1.33 0.68
CA HIS A 82 9.08 1.07 0.64
C HIS A 82 8.69 0.17 -0.54
N PHE A 83 8.13 -1.00 -0.20
CA PHE A 83 7.51 -1.89 -1.18
C PHE A 83 6.25 -1.30 -1.83
N ILE A 84 5.48 -0.51 -1.07
CA ILE A 84 4.30 0.21 -1.56
C ILE A 84 4.65 1.69 -1.66
N GLN A 85 4.34 2.31 -2.80
CA GLN A 85 4.38 3.75 -2.99
C GLN A 85 2.98 4.28 -3.30
N CYS A 86 2.67 5.51 -2.87
CA CYS A 86 1.41 6.19 -3.13
C CYS A 86 1.64 7.46 -3.95
N GLU A 87 0.87 7.64 -5.02
CA GLU A 87 0.86 8.86 -5.84
C GLU A 87 -0.04 9.91 -5.20
N HIS A 88 0.34 10.39 -4.02
CA HIS A 88 -0.37 11.46 -3.35
C HIS A 88 0.62 12.40 -2.65
N GLN A 89 0.45 13.71 -2.82
CA GLN A 89 1.39 14.71 -2.29
C GLN A 89 1.49 14.66 -0.75
N SER A 90 0.37 14.45 -0.07
CA SER A 90 0.31 14.33 1.40
C SER A 90 0.76 12.97 1.94
N ALA A 91 1.22 12.03 1.09
CA ALA A 91 1.67 10.73 1.56
C ALA A 91 2.99 10.87 2.34
N VAL A 92 2.97 10.47 3.61
CA VAL A 92 4.14 10.45 4.49
C VAL A 92 4.69 9.03 4.54
N TYR A 93 5.96 8.88 4.18
CA TYR A 93 6.67 7.61 4.16
C TYR A 93 7.41 7.42 5.48
N VAL A 94 7.00 6.43 6.27
CA VAL A 94 7.63 6.10 7.55
C VAL A 94 8.53 4.88 7.35
N ASN A 95 9.84 5.11 7.44
CA ASN A 95 10.86 4.09 7.41
C ASN A 95 10.91 3.33 8.74
N CYS A 96 11.30 2.06 8.69
CA CYS A 96 11.47 1.22 9.87
C CYS A 96 12.60 1.72 10.77
N ALA A 97 12.39 1.64 12.08
CA ALA A 97 13.47 1.82 13.06
C ALA A 97 14.41 0.60 13.09
N THR A 98 13.86 -0.61 12.90
CA THR A 98 14.63 -1.86 12.86
C THR A 98 14.40 -2.63 11.56
N PRO A 99 15.30 -3.55 11.18
CA PRO A 99 15.08 -4.38 9.99
C PRO A 99 13.84 -5.26 10.04
N ASN A 100 13.25 -5.55 11.20
CA ASN A 100 12.08 -6.44 11.28
C ASN A 100 10.75 -5.68 11.26
N ASP A 101 10.77 -4.38 11.51
CA ASP A 101 9.57 -3.55 11.38
C ASP A 101 9.24 -3.36 9.89
N PRO A 102 7.96 -3.20 9.53
CA PRO A 102 7.55 -2.90 8.18
C PRO A 102 7.53 -1.39 7.91
N SER A 103 8.06 -0.96 6.76
CA SER A 103 7.90 0.42 6.30
C SER A 103 6.46 0.61 5.86
N PHE A 104 5.87 1.76 6.20
CA PHE A 104 4.46 2.03 5.90
C PHE A 104 4.24 3.46 5.42
N ILE A 105 3.11 3.68 4.77
CA ILE A 105 2.66 5.01 4.36
C ILE A 105 1.63 5.48 5.38
N MET A 106 1.71 6.74 5.77
CA MET A 106 0.67 7.48 6.47
C MET A 106 0.06 8.50 5.51
N LEU A 107 -1.23 8.39 5.25
CA LEU A 107 -1.98 9.33 4.42
C LEU A 107 -2.97 10.11 5.30
N PRO A 108 -2.68 11.38 5.63
CA PRO A 108 -3.59 12.23 6.38
C PRO A 108 -4.92 12.39 5.62
N LEU A 109 -6.06 12.18 6.30
CA LEU A 109 -7.37 12.22 5.64
C LEU A 109 -8.05 13.58 5.69
N ASN A 110 -7.64 14.44 6.62
CA ASN A 110 -8.16 15.80 6.78
C ASN A 110 -7.94 16.69 5.55
N GLU A 111 -6.84 16.47 4.83
CA GLU A 111 -6.53 17.21 3.59
C GLU A 111 -7.30 16.66 2.37
N LEU A 112 -7.87 15.46 2.49
CA LEU A 112 -8.42 14.69 1.36
C LEU A 112 -9.94 14.62 1.37
N PHE A 113 -10.54 14.72 2.55
CA PHE A 113 -11.98 14.66 2.75
C PHE A 113 -12.57 16.07 2.92
N SER A 114 -12.82 16.75 1.81
CA SER A 114 -13.73 17.92 1.81
C SER A 114 -15.21 17.49 1.84
N SER A 115 -15.51 16.24 1.51
CA SER A 115 -16.85 15.63 1.53
C SER A 115 -16.78 14.10 1.68
N LEU A 116 -17.91 13.40 1.85
CA LEU A 116 -18.00 11.93 1.90
C LEU A 116 -17.75 11.24 0.53
N SER A 117 -17.10 11.92 -0.42
CA SER A 117 -16.75 11.38 -1.73
C SER A 117 -15.75 10.22 -1.62
N PRO A 118 -15.78 9.25 -2.55
CA PRO A 118 -14.72 8.25 -2.65
C PRO A 118 -13.35 8.91 -2.81
N LEU A 119 -12.36 8.44 -2.06
CA LEU A 119 -10.97 8.87 -2.18
C LEU A 119 -10.21 7.93 -3.11
N PHE A 120 -9.54 8.49 -4.11
CA PHE A 120 -8.63 7.74 -4.98
C PHE A 120 -7.23 7.71 -4.35
N ILE A 121 -6.68 6.51 -4.22
CA ILE A 121 -5.39 6.23 -3.60
C ILE A 121 -4.58 5.40 -4.61
N PRO A 122 -3.89 6.04 -5.57
CA PRO A 122 -3.10 5.29 -6.53
C PRO A 122 -1.89 4.68 -5.80
N LEU A 123 -1.80 3.34 -5.81
CA LEU A 123 -0.71 2.60 -5.19
C LEU A 123 0.14 1.87 -6.23
N LYS A 124 1.45 1.84 -6.02
CA LYS A 124 2.44 1.16 -6.86
C LYS A 124 3.24 0.17 -6.02
N PHE A 125 3.44 -1.03 -6.55
CA PHE A 125 4.28 -2.07 -5.92
C PHE A 125 5.67 -2.11 -6.58
N THR A 126 6.73 -1.99 -5.77
CA THR A 126 8.08 -1.68 -6.26
C THR A 126 9.02 -2.89 -6.29
N CYS A 127 8.45 -4.09 -6.31
CA CYS A 127 9.17 -5.36 -6.40
C CYS A 127 8.25 -6.44 -7.00
N PHE A 128 8.81 -7.41 -7.73
CA PHE A 128 8.04 -8.57 -8.16
C PHE A 128 7.76 -9.49 -6.96
N SER A 129 6.62 -10.17 -6.99
CA SER A 129 6.30 -11.23 -6.03
C SER A 129 7.32 -12.37 -6.05
N SER A 130 7.99 -12.59 -7.19
CA SER A 130 8.99 -13.64 -7.38
C SER A 130 10.41 -13.26 -6.96
N CYS A 131 10.69 -12.01 -6.58
CA CYS A 131 12.07 -11.60 -6.29
C CYS A 131 12.66 -12.33 -5.08
N THR A 132 13.76 -13.04 -5.31
CA THR A 132 14.60 -13.65 -4.27
C THR A 132 15.15 -12.57 -3.33
N GLY A 133 15.19 -12.85 -2.02
CA GLY A 133 15.62 -11.89 -1.00
C GLY A 133 14.62 -10.76 -0.71
N GLY A 134 13.50 -10.68 -1.44
CA GLY A 134 12.36 -9.82 -1.15
C GLY A 134 11.13 -10.65 -0.79
N ILE A 135 10.06 -10.53 -1.57
CA ILE A 135 8.80 -11.27 -1.36
C ILE A 135 9.00 -12.79 -1.52
N ASN A 136 9.80 -13.24 -2.49
CA ASN A 136 10.15 -14.64 -2.70
C ASN A 136 8.95 -15.60 -2.77
N ARG A 137 7.96 -15.29 -3.61
CA ARG A 137 6.73 -16.05 -3.87
C ARG A 137 5.82 -16.26 -2.66
N ARG A 138 6.06 -15.56 -1.56
CA ARG A 138 5.18 -15.56 -0.40
C ARG A 138 3.99 -14.64 -0.67
N ALA A 139 2.78 -15.13 -0.41
CA ALA A 139 1.56 -14.34 -0.56
C ALA A 139 1.58 -13.14 0.40
N VAL A 140 1.19 -11.97 -0.11
CA VAL A 140 1.08 -10.73 0.66
C VAL A 140 -0.35 -10.21 0.60
N HIS A 141 -0.80 -9.54 1.66
CA HIS A 141 -2.00 -8.72 1.66
C HIS A 141 -1.64 -7.27 1.95
N ILE A 142 -2.44 -6.35 1.43
CA ILE A 142 -2.29 -4.93 1.70
C ILE A 142 -3.20 -4.57 2.85
N SER A 143 -2.61 -4.09 3.94
CA SER A 143 -3.31 -3.64 5.13
C SER A 143 -3.60 -2.15 5.02
N PHE A 144 -4.86 -1.79 5.21
CA PHE A 144 -5.35 -0.43 5.29
C PHE A 144 -5.94 -0.24 6.69
N VAL A 145 -5.30 0.58 7.51
CA VAL A 145 -5.71 0.80 8.90
C VAL A 145 -6.02 2.27 9.11
N LEU A 146 -7.27 2.56 9.46
CA LEU A 146 -7.66 3.90 9.88
C LEU A 146 -7.23 4.10 11.34
N LYS A 147 -6.36 5.08 11.58
CA LYS A 147 -5.88 5.47 12.91
C LYS A 147 -6.34 6.90 13.21
N SER A 148 -6.60 7.19 14.49
CA SER A 148 -6.50 8.57 14.99
C SER A 148 -5.01 8.89 15.12
N LYS A 149 -4.61 10.16 14.99
CA LYS A 149 -3.24 10.60 15.25
C LYS A 149 -3.03 10.48 16.76
N LEU A 150 -2.78 9.25 17.22
CA LEU A 150 -2.24 9.04 18.56
C LEU A 150 -0.94 9.84 18.61
N VAL A 151 -0.96 10.84 19.47
CA VAL A 151 0.22 11.57 19.94
C VAL A 151 1.21 10.49 20.35
N TYR A 152 2.29 10.35 19.59
CA TYR A 152 3.48 9.70 20.11
C TYR A 152 4.10 10.75 21.04
N ASP A 153 3.84 10.62 22.34
CA ASP A 153 4.66 11.25 23.38
C ASP A 153 6.06 10.64 23.35
#